data_AF-A0A354NST1-F1
#
_entry.id   AF-A0A354NST1-F1
#
_cell.length_a   1.000
_cell.length_b   1.000
_cell.length_c   1.000
_cell.angle_alpha   90.00
_cell.angle_beta   90.00
_cell.angle_gamma   90.00
#
_symmetry.space_group_name_H-M   'P 1'
#
loop_
_entity.id
_entity.type
_entity.pdbx_description
1 polymer ?
#
loop_
_entity_poly.entity_id
_entity_poly.type
_entity_poly.pdbx_seq_one_letter_code
_entity_poly.pdbx_strand_id
1 'polypeptide(L)'
;NLIDKELYGVKHILYISNYPSRDSELYQKSADELMDLFVPHLQKINPDFDRSWVIEYHHHRVDGAQPIVGVNYGAGIPDHRTPFQGLYLANTTQIYPEDRGTNYSVRMGRAVARLVINDLE
;
A
#
# COMPACT_ATOMS: atom_id res chain seq x y z
N ASN A 1 21.76 -1.13 -1.19
CA ASN A 1 20.88 -0.56 -2.23
C ASN A 1 21.39 -1.05 -3.57
N LEU A 2 20.52 -1.43 -4.51
CA LEU A 2 20.93 -1.89 -5.84
C LEU A 2 21.27 -0.71 -6.78
N ILE A 3 20.89 0.50 -6.37
CA ILE A 3 21.23 1.76 -7.02
C ILE A 3 22.43 2.39 -6.31
N ASP A 4 23.33 2.98 -7.09
CA ASP A 4 24.52 3.67 -6.60
C ASP A 4 24.15 4.80 -5.62
N LYS A 5 24.90 4.91 -4.51
CA LYS A 5 24.65 5.93 -3.46
C LYS A 5 24.99 7.34 -3.96
N GLU A 6 25.82 7.46 -5.00
CA GLU A 6 26.21 8.72 -5.63
C GLU A 6 24.98 9.46 -6.16
N LEU A 7 23.96 8.72 -6.63
CA LEU A 7 22.67 9.26 -7.08
C LEU A 7 21.80 9.81 -5.94
N TYR A 8 22.13 9.49 -4.69
CA TYR A 8 21.44 9.96 -3.49
C TYR A 8 22.32 10.92 -2.66
N GLY A 9 23.37 11.49 -3.26
CA GLY A 9 24.31 12.36 -2.54
C GLY A 9 25.05 11.61 -1.43
N VAL A 10 25.44 10.36 -1.71
CA VAL A 10 26.14 9.45 -0.78
C VAL A 10 25.30 9.05 0.45
N LYS A 11 23.98 9.31 0.42
CA LYS A 11 23.04 8.90 1.47
C LYS A 11 22.45 7.53 1.17
N HIS A 12 21.90 6.91 2.21
CA HIS A 12 21.20 5.64 2.12
C HIS A 12 19.71 5.83 2.45
N ILE A 13 18.83 5.30 1.61
CA ILE A 13 17.40 5.27 1.87
C ILE A 13 17.06 3.92 2.50
N LEU A 14 16.40 3.98 3.66
CA LEU A 14 15.83 2.81 4.33
C LEU A 14 14.31 2.92 4.33
N TYR A 15 13.64 1.84 3.95
CA TYR A 15 12.18 1.73 4.00
C TYR A 15 11.80 0.62 4.97
N ILE A 16 11.05 0.98 6.02
CA ILE A 16 10.52 0.05 7.01
C ILE A 16 9.01 -0.02 6.81
N SER A 17 8.52 -1.20 6.45
CA SER A 17 7.09 -1.44 6.22
C SER A 17 6.53 -2.43 7.23
N ASN A 18 5.38 -2.10 7.79
CA ASN A 18 4.59 -3.00 8.64
C ASN A 18 3.18 -3.08 8.08
N TYR A 19 2.50 -4.21 8.34
CA TYR A 19 1.09 -4.42 8.00
C TYR A 19 0.27 -4.70 9.27
N PRO A 20 0.15 -3.74 10.21
CA PRO A 20 -0.61 -3.96 11.42
C PRO A 20 -2.11 -3.68 11.20
N SER A 21 -2.94 -4.23 12.08
CA SER A 21 -4.33 -3.81 12.20
C SER A 21 -4.45 -2.41 12.84
N ARG A 22 -5.60 -1.75 12.69
CA ARG A 22 -5.80 -0.36 13.19
C ARG A 22 -5.76 -0.24 14.70
N ASP A 23 -6.11 -1.30 15.40
CA ASP A 23 -6.08 -1.45 16.86
C ASP A 23 -4.69 -1.83 17.39
N SER A 24 -3.73 -2.14 16.51
CA SER A 24 -2.35 -2.41 16.90
C SER A 24 -1.71 -1.19 17.54
N GLU A 25 -1.01 -1.40 18.66
CA GLU A 25 -0.18 -0.37 19.30
C GLU A 25 0.82 0.23 18.30
N LEU A 26 1.44 -0.60 17.45
CA LEU A 26 2.40 -0.15 16.44
C LEU A 26 1.75 0.80 15.43
N TYR A 27 0.50 0.52 15.03
CA TYR A 27 -0.23 1.37 14.10
C TYR A 27 -0.58 2.72 14.72
N GLN A 28 -0.82 2.76 16.04
CA GLN A 28 -1.26 3.96 16.75
C GLN A 28 -0.12 4.91 17.14
N LYS A 29 1.12 4.43 17.19
CA LYS A 29 2.30 5.24 17.52
C LYS A 29 2.51 6.41 16.56
N SER A 30 3.00 7.50 17.11
CA SER A 30 3.54 8.64 16.37
C SER A 30 4.86 8.30 15.68
N ALA A 31 5.31 9.19 14.78
CA ALA A 31 6.58 9.00 14.08
C ALA A 31 7.78 8.92 15.04
N ASP A 32 7.76 9.71 16.11
CA ASP A 32 8.85 9.79 17.09
C ASP A 32 8.90 8.53 17.96
N GLU A 33 7.74 8.06 18.43
CA GLU A 33 7.62 6.80 19.18
C GLU A 33 8.06 5.59 18.33
N LEU A 34 7.74 5.60 17.02
CA LEU A 34 8.22 4.56 16.10
C LEU A 34 9.72 4.64 15.88
N MET A 35 10.30 5.83 15.77
CA MET A 35 11.75 5.98 15.64
C MET A 35 12.46 5.47 16.91
N ASP A 36 11.98 5.85 18.09
CA ASP A 36 12.51 5.36 19.37
C ASP A 36 12.38 3.84 19.49
N LEU A 37 11.27 3.28 19.00
CA LEU A 37 11.06 1.85 18.94
C LEU A 37 12.05 1.16 17.98
N PHE A 38 12.26 1.70 16.78
CA PHE A 38 13.05 1.03 15.73
C PHE A 38 14.56 1.19 15.88
N VAL A 39 15.07 2.29 16.43
CA VAL A 39 16.52 2.54 16.57
C VAL A 39 17.26 1.37 17.26
N PRO A 40 16.80 0.83 18.41
CA PRO A 40 17.44 -0.34 19.04
C PRO A 40 17.46 -1.58 18.15
N HIS A 41 16.48 -1.76 17.27
CA HIS A 41 16.45 -2.88 16.31
C HIS A 41 17.41 -2.64 15.15
N LEU A 42 17.57 -1.40 14.69
CA LEU A 42 18.57 -1.05 13.69
C LEU A 42 19.99 -1.27 14.21
N GLN A 43 20.24 -0.96 15.48
CA GLN A 43 21.53 -1.23 16.14
C GLN A 43 21.85 -2.72 16.25
N LYS A 44 20.84 -3.59 16.34
CA LYS A 44 21.06 -5.05 16.29
C LYS A 44 21.55 -5.52 14.91
N ILE A 45 21.14 -4.83 13.84
CA ILE A 45 21.54 -5.17 12.46
C ILE A 45 22.90 -4.55 12.14
N ASN A 46 23.11 -3.30 12.53
CA ASN A 46 24.36 -2.57 12.41
C ASN A 46 24.74 -1.93 13.76
N PRO A 47 25.65 -2.53 14.53
CA PRO A 47 26.03 -2.02 15.86
C PRO A 47 26.59 -0.59 15.88
N ASP A 48 27.14 -0.12 14.75
CA ASP A 48 27.66 1.24 14.63
C ASP A 48 26.57 2.27 14.29
N PHE A 49 25.34 1.81 14.00
CA PHE A 49 24.24 2.70 13.68
C PHE A 49 23.93 3.62 14.87
N ASP A 50 23.97 4.92 14.60
CA ASP A 50 23.58 5.94 15.55
C ASP A 50 22.38 6.73 15.02
N ARG A 51 21.48 7.15 15.93
CA ARG A 51 20.29 7.93 15.55
C ARG A 51 20.65 9.21 14.81
N SER A 52 21.80 9.83 15.12
CA SER A 52 22.26 11.05 14.45
C SER A 52 22.56 10.87 12.96
N TRP A 53 22.67 9.62 12.46
CA TRP A 53 22.83 9.35 11.04
C TRP A 53 21.53 9.59 10.26
N VAL A 54 20.38 9.62 10.93
CA VAL A 54 19.09 9.90 10.32
C VAL A 54 18.96 11.39 10.08
N ILE A 55 19.17 11.80 8.82
CA ILE A 55 19.07 13.20 8.39
C ILE A 55 17.60 13.63 8.28
N GLU A 56 16.74 12.71 7.86
CA GLU A 56 15.31 12.93 7.64
C GLU A 56 14.55 11.61 7.74
N TYR A 57 13.29 11.66 8.19
CA TYR A 57 12.38 10.54 8.18
C TYR A 57 10.95 11.01 7.89
N HIS A 58 10.20 10.16 7.20
CA HIS A 58 8.79 10.40 6.92
C HIS A 58 7.98 9.21 7.41
N HIS A 59 6.95 9.50 8.19
CA HIS A 59 6.00 8.50 8.65
C HIS A 59 4.71 8.61 7.82
N HIS A 60 4.33 7.50 7.21
CA HIS A 60 3.07 7.37 6.48
C HIS A 60 2.26 6.23 7.05
N ARG A 61 0.96 6.48 7.23
CA ARG A 61 -0.01 5.51 7.71
C ARG A 61 -1.26 5.61 6.86
N VAL A 62 -1.71 4.46 6.34
CA VAL A 62 -2.88 4.40 5.45
C VAL A 62 -3.85 3.35 5.96
N ASP A 63 -5.09 3.79 6.15
CA ASP A 63 -6.20 2.94 6.55
C ASP A 63 -6.75 2.18 5.36
N GLY A 64 -7.03 0.89 5.51
CA GLY A 64 -7.66 0.09 4.44
C GLY A 64 -6.83 0.02 3.16
N ALA A 65 -5.50 0.07 3.27
CA ALA A 65 -4.58 0.09 2.12
C ALA A 65 -4.68 -1.15 1.22
N GLN A 66 -5.20 -2.26 1.74
CA GLN A 66 -5.39 -3.51 1.02
C GLN A 66 -6.70 -4.18 1.45
N PRO A 67 -7.51 -4.69 0.50
CA PRO A 67 -8.63 -5.55 0.83
C PRO A 67 -8.15 -6.83 1.52
N ILE A 68 -8.87 -7.25 2.56
CA ILE A 68 -8.65 -8.54 3.20
C ILE A 68 -9.48 -9.58 2.46
N VAL A 69 -8.80 -10.52 1.79
CA VAL A 69 -9.45 -11.61 1.04
C VAL A 69 -9.83 -12.73 2.02
N GLY A 70 -11.11 -12.78 2.38
CA GLY A 70 -11.67 -13.82 3.24
C GLY A 70 -11.99 -15.12 2.49
N VAL A 71 -12.50 -16.11 3.23
CA VAL A 71 -13.03 -17.35 2.63
C VAL A 71 -14.21 -16.99 1.72
N ASN A 72 -14.24 -17.59 0.51
CA ASN A 72 -15.27 -17.35 -0.50
C ASN A 72 -15.39 -15.88 -0.97
N TYR A 73 -14.31 -15.09 -0.87
CA TYR A 73 -14.30 -13.67 -1.24
C TYR A 73 -14.92 -13.39 -2.62
N GLY A 74 -14.60 -14.23 -3.62
CA GLY A 74 -15.10 -14.10 -4.98
C GLY A 74 -16.63 -14.08 -5.10
N ALA A 75 -17.35 -14.76 -4.19
CA ALA A 75 -18.81 -14.78 -4.19
C ALA A 75 -19.44 -13.46 -3.74
N GLY A 76 -18.67 -12.61 -3.04
CA GLY A 76 -19.11 -11.30 -2.54
C GLY A 76 -18.63 -10.12 -3.38
N ILE A 77 -17.96 -10.36 -4.51
CA ILE A 77 -17.48 -9.27 -5.37
C ILE A 77 -18.66 -8.67 -6.13
N PRO A 78 -18.93 -7.36 -6.00
CA PRO A 78 -20.00 -6.71 -6.73
C PRO A 78 -19.68 -6.58 -8.22
N ASP A 79 -20.74 -6.59 -9.04
CA ASP A 79 -20.63 -6.32 -10.46
C ASP A 79 -20.08 -4.92 -10.76
N HIS A 80 -19.47 -4.76 -11.93
CA HIS A 80 -19.01 -3.44 -12.40
C HIS A 80 -20.17 -2.50 -12.75
N ARG A 81 -21.31 -3.04 -13.19
CA ARG A 81 -22.55 -2.25 -13.37
C ARG A 81 -23.24 -2.13 -12.03
N THR A 82 -23.46 -0.89 -11.57
CA THR A 82 -24.22 -0.68 -10.33
C THR A 82 -25.73 -0.64 -10.63
N PRO A 83 -26.60 -0.71 -9.60
CA PRO A 83 -28.03 -0.50 -9.79
C PRO A 83 -28.41 0.91 -10.27
N PHE A 84 -27.48 1.87 -10.25
CA PHE A 84 -27.70 3.23 -10.71
C PHE A 84 -27.23 3.39 -12.15
N GLN A 85 -28.14 3.82 -13.03
CA GLN A 85 -27.83 4.04 -14.43
C GLN A 85 -26.69 5.06 -14.60
N GLY A 86 -25.71 4.72 -15.44
CA GLY A 86 -24.55 5.56 -15.70
C GLY A 86 -23.47 5.53 -14.61
N LEU A 87 -23.65 4.77 -13.53
CA LEU A 87 -22.65 4.60 -12.47
C LEU A 87 -22.05 3.18 -12.50
N TYR A 88 -20.73 3.12 -12.55
CA TYR A 88 -19.96 1.89 -12.59
C TYR A 88 -18.97 1.82 -11.43
N LEU A 89 -18.76 0.61 -10.92
CA LEU A 89 -17.81 0.33 -9.84
C LEU A 89 -16.55 -0.32 -10.41
N ALA A 90 -15.40 0.30 -10.17
CA ALA A 90 -14.10 -0.23 -10.54
C ALA A 90 -13.08 0.15 -9.46
N ASN A 91 -12.74 -0.79 -8.58
CA ASN A 91 -11.74 -0.55 -7.54
C ASN A 91 -10.95 -1.83 -7.21
N THR A 92 -9.94 -1.69 -6.34
CA THR A 92 -9.02 -2.78 -6.01
C THR A 92 -9.65 -3.95 -5.26
N THR A 93 -10.83 -3.78 -4.65
CA THR A 93 -11.57 -4.88 -4.00
C THR A 93 -12.24 -5.80 -5.02
N GLN A 94 -12.31 -5.40 -6.29
CA GLN A 94 -12.80 -6.23 -7.40
C GLN A 94 -11.65 -6.92 -8.15
N ILE A 95 -10.38 -6.72 -7.73
CA ILE A 95 -9.23 -7.44 -8.28
C ILE A 95 -9.11 -8.75 -7.52
N TYR A 96 -9.44 -9.85 -8.19
CA TYR A 96 -9.38 -11.21 -7.65
C TYR A 96 -9.39 -12.20 -8.84
N PRO A 97 -8.65 -13.32 -8.79
CA PRO A 97 -7.83 -13.81 -7.68
C PRO A 97 -6.43 -13.19 -7.60
N GLU A 98 -6.10 -12.26 -8.49
CA GLU A 98 -4.79 -11.61 -8.47
C GLU A 98 -4.68 -10.56 -7.35
N ASP A 99 -3.44 -10.18 -7.02
CA ASP A 99 -3.18 -9.08 -6.08
C ASP A 99 -3.45 -7.72 -6.75
N ARG A 100 -3.61 -6.66 -5.95
CA ARG A 100 -3.95 -5.27 -6.33
C ARG A 100 -2.87 -4.51 -7.12
N GLY A 101 -2.08 -5.22 -7.93
CA GLY A 101 -1.07 -4.64 -8.79
C GLY A 101 -1.66 -3.67 -9.82
N THR A 102 -0.92 -2.60 -10.12
CA THR A 102 -1.36 -1.52 -11.03
C THR A 102 -1.76 -2.04 -12.41
N ASN A 103 -1.11 -3.09 -12.90
CA ASN A 103 -1.45 -3.75 -14.17
C ASN A 103 -2.90 -4.25 -14.20
N TYR A 104 -3.40 -4.79 -13.08
CA TYR A 104 -4.76 -5.31 -12.98
C TYR A 104 -5.79 -4.17 -12.89
N SER A 105 -5.47 -3.08 -12.18
CA SER A 105 -6.28 -1.87 -12.17
C SER A 105 -6.44 -1.27 -13.57
N VAL A 106 -5.35 -1.22 -14.36
CA VAL A 106 -5.40 -0.75 -15.75
C VAL A 106 -6.25 -1.68 -16.64
N ARG A 107 -6.10 -3.00 -16.48
CA ARG A 107 -6.91 -4.01 -17.20
C ARG A 107 -8.40 -3.84 -16.89
N MET A 108 -8.75 -3.71 -15.61
CA MET A 108 -10.13 -3.50 -15.14
C MET A 108 -10.68 -2.17 -15.66
N GLY A 109 -9.94 -1.07 -15.54
CA GLY A 109 -10.37 0.24 -16.02
C GLY A 109 -10.71 0.22 -17.51
N ARG A 110 -9.90 -0.45 -18.34
CA ARG A 110 -10.20 -0.65 -19.77
C ARG A 110 -11.44 -1.50 -20.02
N ALA A 111 -11.67 -2.53 -19.20
CA ALA A 111 -12.86 -3.37 -19.31
C ALA A 111 -14.13 -2.57 -18.97
N VAL A 112 -14.12 -1.84 -17.85
CA VAL A 112 -15.26 -1.03 -17.42
C VAL A 112 -15.53 0.11 -18.40
N ALA A 113 -14.50 0.78 -18.93
CA ALA A 113 -14.69 1.79 -19.98
C ALA A 113 -15.42 1.25 -21.22
N ARG A 114 -15.14 0.01 -21.64
CA ARG A 114 -15.88 -0.63 -22.74
C ARG A 114 -17.33 -0.92 -22.38
N LEU A 115 -17.61 -1.34 -21.14
CA LEU A 115 -18.99 -1.51 -20.67
C LEU A 115 -19.76 -0.18 -20.75
N VAL A 116 -19.13 0.91 -20.31
CA VAL A 116 -19.74 2.25 -20.38
C VAL A 116 -20.09 2.63 -21.81
N ILE A 117 -19.17 2.45 -22.75
CA ILE A 117 -19.40 2.78 -24.16
C ILE A 117 -20.58 1.96 -24.72
N ASN A 118 -20.58 0.65 -24.51
CA ASN A 118 -21.61 -0.25 -25.02
C ASN A 118 -23.02 0.03 -24.45
N ASP A 119 -23.10 0.53 -23.22
CA ASP A 119 -24.38 0.83 -22.57
C ASP A 119 -24.92 2.23 -22.92
N LEU A 120 -24.10 3.07 -23.58
CA LEU A 120 -24.49 4.39 -24.07
C LEU A 120 -24.95 4.38 -25.53
N GLU A 121 -24.59 3.34 -26.28
CA GLU A 121 -25.07 3.07 -27.65
C GLU A 121 -26.50 2.51 -27.65
#